data_AF-A0A926CTC1-F1
#
_entry.id   AF-A0A926CTC1-F1
#
_cell.length_a   1.000
_cell.length_b   1.000
_cell.length_c   1.000
_cell.angle_alpha   90.00
_cell.angle_beta   90.00
_cell.angle_gamma   90.00
#
_symmetry.space_group_name_H-M   'P 1'
#
loop_
_entity.id
_entity.type
_entity.pdbx_description
1 polymer ?
#
loop_
_entity_poly.entity_id
_entity_poly.type
_entity_poly.pdbx_seq_one_letter_code
_entity_poly.pdbx_strand_id
1 'polypeptide(L)'
;MNTSTEAVRLLREALVSSQQAFEVINNLIAKHDYQDVALLVAQAAAALLESATLLMQSKDEAALDKIEAAEELLDAVYTIIDSETDEE
;
A
#
# COMPACT_ATOMS: atom_id res chain seq x y z
N MET A 1 21.33 18.50 -7.64
CA MET A 1 20.02 19.08 -7.30
C MET A 1 18.97 18.05 -7.65
N ASN A 2 18.05 17.71 -6.73
CA ASN A 2 17.01 16.71 -6.97
C ASN A 2 15.86 17.33 -7.78
N THR A 3 15.24 16.56 -8.68
CA THR A 3 14.14 17.04 -9.55
C THR A 3 12.84 16.31 -9.25
N SER A 4 11.70 16.89 -9.63
CA SER A 4 10.40 16.21 -9.56
C SER A 4 10.38 14.92 -10.39
N THR A 5 11.06 14.91 -11.54
CA THR A 5 11.26 13.70 -12.36
C THR A 5 11.97 12.60 -11.59
N GLU A 6 13.03 12.94 -10.85
CA GLU A 6 13.78 11.97 -10.06
C GLU A 6 12.95 11.43 -8.89
N ALA A 7 12.18 12.29 -8.21
CA ALA A 7 11.24 11.86 -7.17
C ALA A 7 10.16 10.90 -7.73
N VAL A 8 9.56 11.24 -8.87
CA VAL A 8 8.58 10.38 -9.56
C VAL A 8 9.19 9.03 -9.97
N ARG A 9 10.45 9.02 -10.43
CA ARG A 9 11.16 7.78 -10.76
C ARG A 9 11.28 6.88 -9.52
N LEU A 10 11.76 7.42 -8.40
CA LEU A 10 11.93 6.68 -7.15
C LEU A 10 10.59 6.17 -6.58
N LEU A 11 9.53 6.97 -6.65
CA LEU A 11 8.18 6.56 -6.22
C LEU A 11 7.65 5.39 -7.07
N ARG A 12 7.86 5.42 -8.39
CA ARG A 12 7.48 4.31 -9.28
C ARG A 12 8.28 3.05 -9.01
N GLU A 13 9.57 3.17 -8.71
CA GLU A 13 10.40 2.03 -8.32
C GLU A 13 9.90 1.39 -7.02
N ALA A 14 9.60 2.20 -6.01
CA ALA A 14 9.01 1.74 -4.76
C ALA A 14 7.65 1.06 -4.99
N LEU A 15 6.79 1.62 -5.85
CA LEU A 15 5.50 1.03 -6.19
C LEU A 15 5.65 -0.38 -6.78
N VAL A 16 6.58 -0.54 -7.73
CA VAL A 16 6.86 -1.86 -8.34
C VAL A 16 7.36 -2.84 -7.29
N SER A 17 8.27 -2.44 -6.42
CA SER A 17 8.76 -3.31 -5.34
C SER A 17 7.66 -3.67 -4.34
N SER A 18 6.75 -2.75 -4.03
CA SER A 18 5.59 -3.00 -3.15
C SER A 18 4.62 -4.00 -3.79
N GLN A 19 4.34 -3.88 -5.08
CA GLN A 19 3.54 -4.86 -5.84
C GLN A 19 4.20 -6.24 -5.88
N GLN A 20 5.52 -6.30 -6.06
CA GLN A 20 6.26 -7.56 -5.99
C GLN A 20 6.20 -8.20 -4.61
N ALA A 21 6.32 -7.40 -3.54
CA ALA A 21 6.17 -7.88 -2.18
C ALA A 21 4.77 -8.45 -1.93
N PHE A 22 3.73 -7.78 -2.41
CA PHE A 22 2.35 -8.28 -2.38
C PHE A 22 2.26 -9.68 -3.03
N GLU A 23 2.78 -9.85 -4.24
CA GLU A 23 2.75 -11.15 -4.94
C GLU A 23 3.48 -12.24 -4.17
N VAL A 24 4.63 -11.93 -3.54
CA VAL A 24 5.38 -12.90 -2.74
C VAL A 24 4.61 -13.27 -1.47
N ILE A 25 4.05 -12.29 -0.75
CA ILE A 25 3.25 -12.52 0.46
C ILE A 25 2.00 -13.34 0.10
N ASN A 26 1.38 -13.09 -1.06
CA ASN A 26 0.17 -13.79 -1.47
C ASN A 26 0.44 -15.26 -1.80
N ASN A 27 1.67 -15.57 -2.23
CA ASN A 27 2.07 -16.90 -2.68
C ASN A 27 3.06 -17.59 -1.72
N LEU A 28 2.98 -17.32 -0.42
CA LEU A 28 3.79 -18.04 0.57
C LEU A 28 3.47 -19.54 0.59
N ILE A 29 4.52 -20.36 0.69
CA ILE A 29 4.39 -21.83 0.72
C ILE A 29 3.68 -22.30 2.00
N ALA A 30 3.92 -21.61 3.11
CA ALA A 30 3.27 -21.84 4.39
C ALA A 30 2.56 -20.56 4.82
N LYS A 31 1.28 -20.68 5.21
CA LYS A 31 0.49 -19.54 5.66
C LYS A 31 1.09 -18.97 6.95
N HIS A 32 1.26 -17.66 7.00
CA HIS A 32 1.59 -16.92 8.22
C HIS A 32 0.30 -16.39 8.86
N ASP A 33 0.25 -16.28 10.19
CA ASP A 33 -0.97 -15.90 10.93
C ASP A 33 -1.53 -14.56 10.42
N TYR A 34 -0.71 -13.50 10.42
CA TYR A 34 -1.07 -12.18 9.88
C TYR A 34 -0.78 -11.98 8.37
N GLN A 35 -0.81 -13.04 7.57
CA GLN A 35 -0.48 -12.92 6.13
C GLN A 35 -1.47 -12.01 5.38
N ASP A 36 -2.75 -12.11 5.69
CA ASP A 36 -3.82 -11.27 5.12
C ASP A 36 -3.67 -9.80 5.53
N VAL A 37 -3.38 -9.53 6.81
CA VAL A 37 -3.07 -8.18 7.28
C VAL A 37 -1.85 -7.61 6.54
N ALA A 38 -0.79 -8.41 6.38
CA ALA A 38 0.39 -7.99 5.62
C ALA A 38 0.07 -7.72 4.13
N LEU A 39 -0.85 -8.46 3.52
CA LEU A 39 -1.32 -8.21 2.16
C LEU A 39 -2.05 -6.86 2.05
N LEU A 40 -2.97 -6.59 2.97
CA LEU A 40 -3.71 -5.32 3.00
C LEU A 40 -2.77 -4.12 3.17
N VAL A 41 -1.78 -4.23 4.07
CA VAL A 41 -0.75 -3.19 4.25
C VAL A 41 0.08 -3.00 2.97
N ALA A 42 0.48 -4.08 2.30
CA ALA A 42 1.23 -3.99 1.05
C ALA A 42 0.41 -3.32 -0.07
N GLN A 43 -0.89 -3.59 -0.14
CA GLN A 43 -1.81 -2.94 -1.08
C GLN A 43 -2.00 -1.46 -0.76
N ALA A 44 -2.18 -1.11 0.52
CA ALA A 44 -2.31 0.28 0.96
C ALA A 44 -1.04 1.08 0.66
N ALA A 45 0.14 0.49 0.90
CA ALA A 45 1.42 1.09 0.55
C ALA A 45 1.53 1.38 -0.96
N ALA A 46 1.12 0.44 -1.81
CA ALA A 46 1.09 0.65 -3.26
C ALA A 46 0.14 1.80 -3.65
N ALA A 47 -1.06 1.88 -3.07
CA ALA A 47 -2.01 2.95 -3.32
C ALA A 47 -1.45 4.33 -2.90
N LEU A 48 -0.82 4.43 -1.74
CA LEU A 48 -0.19 5.66 -1.26
C LEU A 48 1.00 6.09 -2.13
N LEU A 49 1.82 5.16 -2.62
CA LEU A 49 2.92 5.44 -3.53
C LEU A 49 2.42 5.93 -4.91
N GLU A 50 1.31 5.36 -5.38
CA GLU A 50 0.64 5.83 -6.59
C GLU A 50 0.06 7.24 -6.40
N SER A 51 -0.61 7.49 -5.26
CA SER A 51 -1.12 8.82 -4.90
C SER A 51 0.00 9.87 -4.87
N ALA A 52 1.11 9.58 -4.17
CA ALA A 52 2.27 10.46 -4.12
C ALA A 52 2.83 10.77 -5.52
N THR A 53 2.85 9.76 -6.41
CA THR A 53 3.24 9.95 -7.81
C THR A 53 2.29 10.88 -8.56
N LEU A 54 0.98 10.73 -8.35
CA LEU A 54 -0.06 11.55 -8.99
C LEU A 54 -0.01 13.01 -8.50
N LEU A 55 0.20 13.25 -7.20
CA LEU A 55 0.41 14.59 -6.63
C LEU A 55 1.62 15.29 -7.24
N MET A 56 2.73 14.57 -7.39
CA MET A 56 3.93 15.10 -8.06
C MET A 56 3.72 15.40 -9.56
N GLN A 57 2.60 14.94 -10.13
CA GLN A 57 2.17 15.19 -11.50
C GLN A 57 0.97 16.15 -11.58
N SER A 58 0.56 16.77 -10.47
CA SER A 58 -0.60 17.66 -10.38
C SER A 58 -1.92 17.01 -10.82
N LYS A 59 -2.09 15.72 -10.48
CA LYS A 59 -3.30 14.94 -10.73
C LYS A 59 -4.08 14.72 -9.42
N ASP A 60 -4.54 15.80 -8.83
CA ASP A 60 -4.98 15.83 -7.44
C ASP A 60 -6.23 14.98 -7.17
N GLU A 61 -7.24 15.02 -8.05
CA GLU A 61 -8.46 14.20 -7.92
C GLU A 61 -8.13 12.71 -7.93
N ALA A 62 -7.35 12.26 -8.93
CA ALA A 62 -6.92 10.87 -9.02
C ALA A 62 -6.02 10.46 -7.83
N ALA A 63 -5.27 11.41 -7.26
CA ALA A 63 -4.46 11.13 -6.08
C ALA A 63 -5.33 10.94 -4.83
N LEU A 64 -6.44 11.69 -4.71
CA LEU A 64 -7.41 11.54 -3.64
C LEU A 64 -8.09 10.18 -3.70
N ASP A 65 -8.54 9.74 -4.88
CA ASP A 65 -9.13 8.40 -5.06
C ASP A 65 -8.19 7.28 -4.55
N LYS A 66 -6.88 7.45 -4.74
CA LYS A 66 -5.86 6.50 -4.27
C LYS A 66 -5.63 6.57 -2.75
N ILE A 67 -5.80 7.73 -2.14
CA ILE A 67 -5.75 7.87 -0.67
C ILE A 67 -6.96 7.18 -0.06
N GLU A 68 -8.17 7.44 -0.57
CA GLU A 68 -9.40 6.82 -0.09
C GLU A 68 -9.32 5.28 -0.20
N ALA A 69 -8.83 4.76 -1.33
CA ALA A 69 -8.60 3.32 -1.47
C ALA A 69 -7.57 2.76 -0.47
N ALA A 70 -6.56 3.54 -0.08
CA ALA A 70 -5.61 3.13 0.95
C ALA A 70 -6.25 3.14 2.35
N GLU A 71 -7.10 4.11 2.64
CA GLU A 71 -7.83 4.21 3.91
C GLU A 71 -8.76 3.02 4.11
N GLU A 72 -9.54 2.63 3.09
CA GLU A 72 -10.40 1.44 3.16
C GLU A 72 -9.61 0.16 3.51
N LEU A 73 -8.40 0.02 2.96
CA LEU A 73 -7.52 -1.12 3.26
C LEU A 73 -6.97 -1.07 4.68
N LEU A 74 -6.62 0.12 5.17
CA LEU A 74 -6.13 0.30 6.54
C LEU A 74 -7.23 0.08 7.58
N ASP A 75 -8.46 0.50 7.30
CA ASP A 75 -9.63 0.21 8.14
C ASP A 75 -9.86 -1.30 8.26
N ALA A 76 -9.70 -2.05 7.17
CA ALA A 76 -9.76 -3.51 7.19
C ALA A 76 -8.63 -4.13 8.03
N VAL A 77 -7.41 -3.58 7.95
CA VAL A 77 -6.29 -4.00 8.82
C VAL A 77 -6.63 -3.82 10.29
N TYR A 78 -7.11 -2.64 10.70
CA TYR A 78 -7.49 -2.37 12.08
C TYR A 78 -8.60 -3.32 12.55
N THR A 79 -9.61 -3.55 11.70
CA THR A 79 -10.71 -4.48 12.01
C THR A 79 -10.21 -5.89 12.30
N ILE A 80 -9.28 -6.42 11.49
CA ILE A 80 -8.74 -7.77 11.68
C ILE A 80 -7.91 -7.83 12.97
N ILE A 81 -6.98 -6.90 13.16
CA ILE A 81 -6.12 -6.87 14.35
C ILE A 81 -6.98 -6.78 15.62
N ASP A 82 -7.92 -5.84 15.67
CA ASP A 82 -8.79 -5.64 16.83
C ASP A 82 -9.59 -6.93 17.12
N SER A 83 -10.13 -7.58 16.09
CA SER A 83 -10.89 -8.83 16.25
C SER A 83 -10.06 -9.99 16.80
N GLU A 84 -8.75 -10.04 16.50
CA GLU A 84 -7.86 -11.08 17.01
C GLU A 84 -7.29 -10.76 18.39
N THR A 85 -7.17 -9.47 18.75
CA THR A 85 -6.68 -9.04 20.07
C THR A 85 -7.75 -8.99 21.13
N ASP A 86 -9.03 -8.83 20.77
CA ASP A 86 -10.17 -8.82 21.69
C ASP A 86 -10.62 -10.23 22.14
N GLU A 87 -10.04 -11.29 21.58
CA GLU A 87 -10.28 -12.69 21.99
C GLU A 87 -9.42 -13.16 23.20
N GLU A 88 -8.71 -12.26 23.91
CA GLU A 88 -8.03 -12.52 25.20
C GLU A 88 -8.89 -12.24 26.46
#